data_AF-A0AAW4G8V5-F1
#
_entry.id   AF-A0AAW4G8V5-F1
#
_cell.length_a   1.000
_cell.length_b   1.000
_cell.length_c   1.000
_cell.angle_alpha   90.00
_cell.angle_beta   90.00
_cell.angle_gamma   90.00
#
_symmetry.space_group_name_H-M   'P 1'
#
loop_
_entity.id
_entity.type
_entity.pdbx_description
1 polymer ?
#
loop_
_entity_poly.entity_id
_entity_poly.type
_entity_poly.pdbx_seq_one_letter_code
_entity_poly.pdbx_strand_id
1 'polypeptide(L)'
;MAIANTDRYDYDLSMLEAVDKLSDSLVNLGVLTAKNAAKAHAAVRRARHAQTLSTQYSQHVETAAISAGDQLFDTDELDLSSVLEIISLPSTEHVDAVLDRVWLRNAAEARTHAFGNIGSAPARLTERFDELSDEVLAIAAELGDITTPQQALDADKAPEWQRLMALRDEYNALADLRTHLRSFGLIAAPAGYNTGWHWNYRHETEVGAAKLAQERKTTDEGRALLIWVAKQRPYCPAASAEAKATLEAARTSVEDVRA
;
A
#
# COMPACT_ATOMS: atom_id res chain seq x y z
N MET A 1 9.49 -4.20 -30.84
CA MET A 1 10.82 -4.33 -30.19
C MET A 1 10.68 -3.90 -28.72
N ALA A 2 10.36 -4.84 -27.80
CA ALA A 2 9.84 -4.50 -26.47
C ALA A 2 10.26 -5.49 -25.35
N ILE A 3 11.57 -5.74 -25.19
CA ILE A 3 12.06 -6.65 -24.13
C ILE A 3 13.00 -5.95 -23.13
N ALA A 4 13.53 -4.77 -23.44
CA ALA A 4 14.49 -4.07 -22.56
C ALA A 4 13.86 -3.09 -21.54
N ASN A 5 12.53 -2.91 -21.54
CA ASN A 5 11.85 -1.89 -20.71
C ASN A 5 10.68 -2.43 -19.88
N THR A 6 10.37 -3.74 -19.96
CA THR A 6 9.23 -4.36 -19.28
C THR A 6 9.36 -4.24 -17.77
N ASP A 7 10.53 -4.56 -17.21
CA ASP A 7 10.76 -4.50 -15.75
C ASP A 7 10.60 -3.09 -15.17
N ARG A 8 11.03 -2.06 -15.92
CA ARG A 8 10.88 -0.66 -15.50
C ARG A 8 9.42 -0.21 -15.59
N TYR A 9 8.72 -0.64 -16.62
CA TYR A 9 7.31 -0.33 -16.81
C TYR A 9 6.44 -0.99 -15.73
N ASP A 10 6.74 -2.25 -15.39
CA ASP A 10 6.06 -2.99 -14.32
C ASP A 10 6.31 -2.35 -12.95
N TYR A 11 7.54 -1.88 -12.70
CA TYR A 11 7.85 -1.10 -11.50
C TYR A 11 7.04 0.20 -11.44
N ASP A 12 7.04 0.99 -12.51
CA ASP A 12 6.30 2.26 -12.55
C ASP A 12 4.79 2.03 -12.38
N LEU A 13 4.24 0.98 -13.00
CA LEU A 13 2.84 0.59 -12.85
C LEU A 13 2.51 0.21 -11.40
N SER A 14 3.34 -0.61 -10.77
CA SER A 14 3.21 -0.99 -9.35
C SER A 14 3.27 0.24 -8.44
N MET A 15 4.15 1.21 -8.74
CA MET A 15 4.24 2.46 -7.97
C MET A 15 3.01 3.35 -8.15
N LEU A 16 2.44 3.44 -9.36
CA LEU A 16 1.18 4.17 -9.59
C LEU A 16 0.01 3.53 -8.84
N GLU A 17 -0.05 2.19 -8.80
CA GLU A 17 -1.03 1.45 -7.99
C GLU A 17 -0.83 1.73 -6.49
N ALA A 18 0.42 1.75 -6.02
CA ALA A 18 0.73 2.10 -4.64
C ALA A 18 0.24 3.51 -4.28
N VAL A 19 0.37 4.50 -5.18
CA VAL A 19 -0.14 5.85 -4.95
C VAL A 19 -1.67 5.82 -4.75
N ASP A 20 -2.41 5.14 -5.61
CA ASP A 20 -3.87 5.09 -5.48
C ASP A 20 -4.32 4.33 -4.22
N LYS A 21 -3.61 3.27 -3.86
CA LYS A 21 -3.96 2.42 -2.72
C LYS A 21 -3.60 3.03 -1.36
N LEU A 22 -2.54 3.84 -1.30
CA LEU A 22 -1.94 4.27 -0.03
C LEU A 22 -2.16 5.75 0.30
N SER A 23 -2.50 6.61 -0.66
CA SER A 23 -2.48 8.07 -0.46
C SER A 23 -3.35 8.51 0.71
N ASP A 24 -4.59 8.04 0.81
CA ASP A 24 -5.51 8.43 1.88
C ASP A 24 -5.01 7.98 3.26
N SER A 25 -4.55 6.73 3.35
CA SER A 25 -3.98 6.18 4.60
C SER A 25 -2.71 6.93 5.01
N LEU A 26 -1.87 7.34 4.06
CA LEU A 26 -0.67 8.13 4.32
C LEU A 26 -1.00 9.58 4.71
N VAL A 27 -2.11 10.14 4.21
CA VAL A 27 -2.62 11.43 4.66
C VAL A 27 -3.12 11.35 6.09
N ASN A 28 -3.91 10.32 6.41
CA ASN A 28 -4.43 10.10 7.75
C ASN A 28 -3.31 9.84 8.77
N LEU A 29 -2.26 9.14 8.36
CA LEU A 29 -1.06 8.93 9.19
C LEU A 29 -0.18 10.19 9.32
N GLY A 30 -0.42 11.25 8.53
CA GLY A 30 0.37 12.48 8.54
C GLY A 30 1.74 12.37 7.85
N VAL A 31 1.96 11.33 7.04
CA VAL A 31 3.19 11.16 6.22
C VAL A 31 3.07 11.95 4.91
N LEU A 32 1.87 11.99 4.34
CA LEU A 32 1.54 12.69 3.10
C LEU A 32 0.62 13.88 3.40
N THR A 33 0.85 15.03 2.77
CA THR A 33 -0.10 16.15 2.88
C THR A 33 -1.19 16.02 1.83
N ALA A 34 -2.41 16.48 2.12
CA ALA A 34 -3.51 16.49 1.15
C ALA A 34 -3.13 17.20 -0.17
N LYS A 35 -2.32 18.26 -0.11
CA LYS A 35 -1.79 18.96 -1.29
C LYS A 35 -0.87 18.06 -2.12
N ASN A 36 0.02 17.30 -1.48
CA ASN A 36 0.92 16.40 -2.19
C ASN A 36 0.18 15.17 -2.72
N ALA A 37 -0.82 14.65 -1.99
CA ALA A 37 -1.71 13.60 -2.49
C ALA A 37 -2.44 14.04 -3.77
N ALA A 38 -3.02 15.24 -3.78
CA ALA A 38 -3.69 15.78 -4.97
C ALA A 38 -2.74 15.92 -6.17
N LYS A 39 -1.49 16.36 -5.95
CA LYS A 39 -0.46 16.40 -6.99
C LYS A 39 -0.08 15.01 -7.48
N ALA A 40 0.10 14.06 -6.58
CA ALA A 40 0.43 12.68 -6.92
C ALA A 40 -0.66 12.07 -7.82
N HIS A 41 -1.93 12.14 -7.42
CA HIS A 41 -3.04 11.64 -8.25
C HIS A 41 -3.17 12.38 -9.58
N ALA A 42 -2.92 13.69 -9.62
CA ALA A 42 -2.89 14.42 -10.90
C ALA A 42 -1.82 13.87 -11.84
N ALA A 43 -0.63 13.56 -11.32
CA ALA A 43 0.43 12.93 -12.09
C ALA A 43 0.07 11.48 -12.50
N VAL A 44 -0.53 10.68 -11.61
CA VAL A 44 -1.05 9.33 -11.96
C VAL A 44 -2.04 9.41 -13.13
N ARG A 45 -2.99 10.35 -13.09
CA ARG A 45 -3.96 10.54 -14.17
C ARG A 45 -3.28 10.89 -15.50
N ARG A 46 -2.28 11.77 -15.49
CA ARG A 46 -1.53 12.13 -16.71
C ARG A 46 -0.72 10.96 -17.26
N ALA A 47 -0.09 10.16 -16.39
CA ALA A 47 0.62 8.95 -16.79
C ALA A 47 -0.34 7.95 -17.47
N ARG A 48 -1.44 7.59 -16.80
CA ARG A 48 -2.46 6.69 -17.37
C ARG A 48 -3.05 7.21 -18.67
N HIS A 49 -3.27 8.52 -18.77
CA HIS A 49 -3.77 9.12 -20.01
C HIS A 49 -2.78 8.96 -21.16
N ALA A 50 -1.47 9.11 -20.93
CA ALA A 50 -0.44 8.87 -21.94
C ALA A 50 -0.45 7.41 -22.43
N GLN A 51 -0.63 6.44 -21.52
CA GLN A 51 -0.79 5.03 -21.87
C GLN A 51 -2.04 4.78 -22.72
N THR A 52 -3.20 5.31 -22.29
CA THR A 52 -4.44 5.22 -23.07
C THR A 52 -4.28 5.81 -24.47
N LEU A 53 -3.63 6.97 -24.58
CA LEU A 53 -3.38 7.62 -25.88
C LEU A 53 -2.46 6.81 -26.79
N SER A 54 -1.45 6.11 -26.26
CA SER A 54 -0.55 5.27 -27.08
C SER A 54 -1.32 4.09 -27.69
N THR A 55 -2.16 3.43 -26.89
CA THR A 55 -3.04 2.36 -27.38
C THR A 55 -4.04 2.87 -28.42
N GLN A 56 -4.68 4.01 -28.15
CA GLN A 56 -5.64 4.63 -29.08
C GLN A 56 -4.97 5.06 -30.39
N TYR A 57 -3.76 5.61 -30.31
CA TYR A 57 -3.02 6.03 -31.49
C TYR A 57 -2.59 4.83 -32.35
N SER A 58 -2.11 3.76 -31.72
CA SER A 58 -1.78 2.52 -32.43
C SER A 58 -2.99 1.95 -33.19
N GLN A 59 -4.17 1.92 -32.54
CA GLN A 59 -5.42 1.50 -33.17
C GLN A 59 -5.84 2.43 -34.32
N HIS A 60 -5.63 3.74 -34.15
CA HIS A 60 -5.92 4.72 -35.19
C HIS A 60 -5.04 4.52 -36.43
N VAL A 61 -3.73 4.30 -36.24
CA VAL A 61 -2.79 4.01 -37.33
C VAL A 61 -3.16 2.71 -38.05
N GLU A 62 -3.50 1.65 -37.31
CA GLU A 62 -3.96 0.38 -37.89
C GLU A 62 -5.24 0.56 -38.72
N THR A 63 -6.23 1.26 -38.18
CA THR A 63 -7.50 1.54 -38.87
C THR A 63 -7.27 2.36 -40.15
N ALA A 64 -6.41 3.38 -40.09
CA ALA A 64 -6.07 4.20 -41.23
C ALA A 64 -5.30 3.40 -42.30
N ALA A 65 -4.40 2.50 -41.89
CA ALA A 65 -3.68 1.62 -42.81
C ALA A 65 -4.63 0.63 -43.51
N ILE A 66 -5.60 0.06 -42.80
CA ILE A 66 -6.65 -0.80 -43.39
C ILE A 66 -7.47 0.00 -44.40
N SER A 67 -7.97 1.18 -44.02
CA SER A 67 -8.76 2.03 -44.92
C SER A 67 -7.97 2.49 -46.15
N ALA A 68 -6.67 2.76 -46.00
CA ALA A 68 -5.78 3.08 -47.12
C ALA A 68 -5.60 1.86 -48.05
N GLY A 69 -5.45 0.67 -47.47
CA GLY A 69 -5.39 -0.59 -48.20
C GLY A 69 -6.66 -0.86 -49.00
N ASP A 70 -7.84 -0.64 -48.40
CA ASP A 70 -9.14 -0.78 -49.07
C ASP A 70 -9.27 0.21 -50.24
N GLN A 71 -8.88 1.47 -50.05
CA GLN A 71 -8.89 2.49 -51.11
C GLN A 71 -7.94 2.14 -52.27
N LEU A 72 -6.74 1.66 -51.95
CA LEU A 72 -5.76 1.23 -52.95
C LEU A 72 -6.18 -0.04 -53.69
N PHE A 73 -6.93 -0.94 -53.04
CA PHE A 73 -7.51 -2.12 -53.67
C PHE A 73 -8.56 -1.78 -54.73
N ASP A 74 -9.32 -0.71 -54.52
CA ASP A 74 -10.36 -0.25 -55.44
C ASP A 74 -9.81 0.55 -56.65
N THR A 75 -8.50 0.83 -56.70
CA THR A 75 -7.84 1.54 -57.81
C THR A 75 -7.19 0.59 -58.83
N ASP A 76 -7.52 0.77 -60.12
CA ASP A 76 -7.01 -0.05 -61.24
C ASP A 76 -5.51 0.16 -61.55
N GLU A 77 -4.92 1.31 -61.17
CA GLU A 77 -3.50 1.62 -61.34
C GLU A 77 -2.87 1.99 -59.98
N LEU A 78 -1.95 1.14 -59.50
CA LEU A 78 -1.17 1.35 -58.28
C LEU A 78 0.17 2.01 -58.63
N ASP A 79 0.32 3.29 -58.32
CA ASP A 79 1.60 4.00 -58.41
C ASP A 79 2.11 4.50 -57.03
N LEU A 80 3.41 4.77 -56.94
CA LEU A 80 4.07 5.18 -55.69
C LEU A 80 3.53 6.53 -55.16
N SER A 81 3.06 7.40 -56.06
CA SER A 81 2.47 8.69 -55.73
C SER A 81 1.15 8.50 -54.96
N SER A 82 0.29 7.59 -55.45
CA SER A 82 -1.00 7.23 -54.86
C SER A 82 -0.84 6.62 -53.45
N VAL A 83 0.22 5.83 -53.24
CA VAL A 83 0.55 5.27 -51.91
C VAL A 83 1.00 6.35 -50.92
N LEU A 84 1.79 7.33 -51.36
CA LEU A 84 2.35 8.38 -50.49
C LEU A 84 1.35 9.49 -50.15
N GLU A 85 0.37 9.78 -51.02
CA GLU A 85 -0.68 10.78 -50.76
C GLU A 85 -1.69 10.31 -49.69
N ILE A 86 -1.93 8.99 -49.59
CA ILE A 86 -2.96 8.43 -48.70
C ILE A 86 -2.47 8.31 -47.24
N ILE A 87 -1.16 8.18 -46.99
CA ILE A 87 -0.62 7.90 -45.65
C ILE A 87 0.19 9.10 -45.14
N SER A 88 -0.50 10.12 -44.62
CA SER A 88 0.13 11.27 -43.94
C SER A 88 0.09 11.18 -42.41
N LEU A 89 0.28 9.97 -41.85
CA LEU A 89 0.31 9.79 -40.40
C LEU A 89 1.75 9.83 -39.86
N PRO A 90 2.00 10.52 -38.73
CA PRO A 90 3.25 10.36 -37.99
C PRO A 90 3.52 8.88 -37.71
N SER A 91 4.80 8.47 -37.72
CA SER A 91 5.11 7.09 -37.37
C SER A 91 4.72 6.81 -35.92
N THR A 92 4.13 5.65 -35.68
CA THR A 92 3.77 5.16 -34.33
C THR A 92 4.95 5.28 -33.37
N GLU A 93 6.16 4.97 -33.85
CA GLU A 93 7.40 5.09 -33.08
C GLU A 93 7.66 6.49 -32.52
N HIS A 94 7.39 7.56 -33.29
CA HIS A 94 7.60 8.93 -32.81
C HIS A 94 6.56 9.33 -31.75
N VAL A 95 5.30 8.93 -31.95
CA VAL A 95 4.22 9.22 -31.00
C VAL A 95 4.41 8.45 -29.71
N ASP A 96 4.76 7.16 -29.79
CA ASP A 96 5.09 6.34 -28.63
C ASP A 96 6.29 6.91 -27.87
N ALA A 97 7.35 7.34 -28.55
CA ALA A 97 8.49 7.96 -27.88
C ALA A 97 8.13 9.24 -27.10
N VAL A 98 7.16 10.03 -27.57
CA VAL A 98 6.66 11.21 -26.86
C VAL A 98 5.82 10.79 -25.66
N LEU A 99 4.88 9.85 -25.85
CA LEU A 99 3.98 9.38 -24.81
C LEU A 99 4.72 8.64 -23.70
N ASP A 100 5.75 7.87 -24.03
CA ASP A 100 6.65 7.23 -23.06
C ASP A 100 7.38 8.26 -22.19
N ARG A 101 7.86 9.35 -22.78
CA ARG A 101 8.48 10.45 -22.00
C ARG A 101 7.47 11.10 -21.06
N VAL A 102 6.22 11.27 -21.50
CA VAL A 102 5.15 11.80 -20.66
C VAL A 102 4.81 10.83 -19.53
N TRP A 103 4.70 9.53 -19.82
CA TRP A 103 4.49 8.46 -18.84
C TRP A 103 5.58 8.49 -17.77
N LEU A 104 6.85 8.34 -18.17
CA LEU A 104 7.99 8.25 -17.26
C LEU A 104 8.11 9.49 -16.37
N ARG A 105 7.92 10.68 -16.95
CA ARG A 105 7.95 11.94 -16.20
C ARG A 105 6.86 11.98 -15.13
N ASN A 106 5.62 11.63 -15.49
CA ASN A 106 4.50 11.71 -14.56
C ASN A 106 4.52 10.56 -13.53
N ALA A 107 5.02 9.37 -13.88
CA ALA A 107 5.25 8.30 -12.92
C ALA A 107 6.28 8.71 -11.85
N ALA A 108 7.39 9.32 -12.29
CA ALA A 108 8.39 9.87 -11.37
C ALA A 108 7.81 10.99 -10.49
N GLU A 109 7.06 11.93 -11.07
CA GLU A 109 6.40 13.03 -10.34
C GLU A 109 5.40 12.52 -9.29
N ALA A 110 4.57 11.52 -9.66
CA ALA A 110 3.63 10.88 -8.75
C ALA A 110 4.36 10.25 -7.55
N ARG A 111 5.41 9.47 -7.81
CA ARG A 111 6.24 8.84 -6.78
C ARG A 111 6.90 9.87 -5.86
N THR A 112 7.49 10.93 -6.42
CA THR A 112 8.13 11.99 -5.65
C THR A 112 7.14 12.69 -4.72
N HIS A 113 5.93 12.99 -5.20
CA HIS A 113 4.92 13.65 -4.37
C HIS A 113 4.31 12.73 -3.32
N ALA A 114 4.02 11.48 -3.64
CA ALA A 114 3.41 10.52 -2.72
C ALA A 114 4.38 10.00 -1.66
N PHE A 115 5.63 9.70 -2.04
CA PHE A 115 6.56 8.95 -1.21
C PHE A 115 7.84 9.73 -0.86
N GLY A 116 7.91 11.03 -1.16
CA GLY A 116 9.08 11.86 -0.84
C GLY A 116 9.46 11.86 0.66
N ASN A 117 8.49 11.64 1.55
CA ASN A 117 8.68 11.59 3.00
C ASN A 117 8.48 10.18 3.59
N ILE A 118 8.52 9.13 2.77
CA ILE A 118 8.14 7.77 3.19
C ILE A 118 9.04 7.22 4.31
N GLY A 119 10.27 7.72 4.44
CA GLY A 119 11.19 7.37 5.53
C GLY A 119 10.67 7.72 6.93
N SER A 120 9.67 8.61 7.05
CA SER A 120 9.00 8.93 8.31
C SER A 120 7.88 7.96 8.68
N ALA A 121 7.42 7.11 7.75
CA ALA A 121 6.27 6.24 7.95
C ALA A 121 6.47 5.21 9.09
N PRO A 122 7.64 4.53 9.24
CA PRO A 122 7.84 3.60 10.35
C PRO A 122 7.70 4.25 11.73
N ALA A 123 8.26 5.45 11.90
CA ALA A 123 8.16 6.20 13.15
C ALA A 123 6.72 6.63 13.44
N ARG A 124 6.00 7.17 12.44
CA ARG A 124 4.58 7.55 12.56
C ARG A 124 3.67 6.37 12.87
N LEU A 125 3.88 5.23 12.20
CA LEU A 125 3.14 4.00 12.49
C LEU A 125 3.38 3.54 13.92
N THR A 126 4.63 3.57 14.38
CA THR A 126 4.99 3.19 15.75
C THR A 126 4.36 4.12 16.78
N GLU A 127 4.43 5.44 16.57
CA GLU A 127 3.75 6.45 17.40
C GLU A 127 2.25 6.15 17.50
N ARG A 128 1.58 5.93 16.36
CA ARG A 128 0.13 5.66 16.36
C ARG A 128 -0.25 4.31 16.98
N PHE A 129 0.58 3.27 16.78
CA PHE A 129 0.37 2.00 17.46
C PHE A 129 0.52 2.11 18.97
N ASP A 130 1.41 2.98 19.45
CA ASP A 130 1.63 3.20 20.88
C ASP A 130 0.45 3.91 21.53
N GLU A 131 -0.02 5.00 20.92
CA GLU A 131 -1.25 5.69 21.31
C GLU A 131 -2.45 4.74 21.34
N LEU A 132 -2.65 3.97 20.27
CA LEU A 132 -3.75 3.01 20.17
C LEU A 132 -3.66 1.94 21.27
N SER A 133 -2.45 1.42 21.53
CA SER A 133 -2.25 0.41 22.57
C SER A 133 -2.57 0.97 23.96
N ASP A 134 -2.16 2.20 24.25
CA ASP A 134 -2.47 2.86 25.53
C ASP A 134 -3.98 3.09 25.68
N GLU A 135 -4.66 3.56 24.62
CA GLU A 135 -6.12 3.74 24.61
C GLU A 135 -6.87 2.41 24.79
N VAL A 136 -6.46 1.35 24.08
CA VAL A 136 -7.05 0.01 24.22
C VAL A 136 -6.92 -0.50 25.65
N LEU A 137 -5.76 -0.35 26.27
CA LEU A 137 -5.52 -0.83 27.63
C LEU A 137 -6.32 -0.03 28.67
N ALA A 138 -6.45 1.28 28.49
CA ALA A 138 -7.27 2.13 29.35
C ALA A 138 -8.75 1.71 29.30
N ILE A 139 -9.33 1.59 28.10
CA ILE A 139 -10.72 1.18 27.92
C ILE A 139 -10.95 -0.26 28.39
N ALA A 140 -9.98 -1.15 28.15
CA ALA A 140 -10.06 -2.52 28.64
C ALA A 140 -10.13 -2.59 30.17
N ALA A 141 -9.40 -1.71 30.87
CA ALA A 141 -9.48 -1.60 32.33
C ALA A 141 -10.85 -1.06 32.78
N GLU A 142 -11.41 -0.08 32.06
CA GLU A 142 -12.76 0.45 32.33
C GLU A 142 -13.84 -0.62 32.12
N LEU A 143 -13.74 -1.44 31.08
CA LEU A 143 -14.68 -2.54 30.80
C LEU A 143 -14.56 -3.70 31.80
N GLY A 144 -13.38 -3.94 32.38
CA GLY A 144 -13.15 -5.03 33.35
C GLY A 144 -13.47 -6.41 32.77
N ASP A 145 -14.35 -7.16 33.44
CA ASP A 145 -14.75 -8.52 33.05
C ASP A 145 -15.85 -8.59 31.97
N ILE A 146 -16.25 -7.44 31.40
CA ILE A 146 -17.22 -7.40 30.31
C ILE A 146 -16.60 -8.01 29.06
N THR A 147 -17.25 -9.05 28.53
CA THR A 147 -16.76 -9.83 27.38
C THR A 147 -17.68 -9.81 26.17
N THR A 148 -18.88 -9.25 26.28
CA THR A 148 -19.84 -9.17 25.17
C THR A 148 -20.52 -7.80 25.09
N PRO A 149 -21.04 -7.39 23.92
CA PRO A 149 -21.79 -6.15 23.78
C PRO A 149 -23.02 -6.09 24.69
N GLN A 150 -23.71 -7.22 24.88
CA GLN A 150 -24.88 -7.29 25.75
C GLN A 150 -24.50 -7.04 27.22
N GLN A 151 -23.41 -7.64 27.70
CA GLN A 151 -22.89 -7.36 29.05
C GLN A 151 -22.50 -5.88 29.21
N ALA A 152 -21.98 -5.25 28.14
CA ALA A 152 -21.69 -3.82 28.16
C ALA A 152 -22.95 -2.97 28.28
N LEU A 153 -24.03 -3.32 27.55
CA LEU A 153 -25.33 -2.67 27.67
C LEU A 153 -25.91 -2.84 29.08
N ASP A 154 -25.90 -4.06 29.61
CA ASP A 154 -26.45 -4.37 30.94
C ASP A 154 -25.68 -3.65 32.06
N ALA A 155 -24.39 -3.37 31.85
CA ALA A 155 -23.51 -2.66 32.78
C ALA A 155 -23.41 -1.14 32.53
N ASP A 156 -24.20 -0.59 31.61
CA ASP A 156 -24.16 0.83 31.19
C ASP A 156 -22.78 1.30 30.69
N LYS A 157 -22.07 0.41 30.00
CA LYS A 157 -20.74 0.64 29.38
C LYS A 157 -20.71 0.43 27.87
N ALA A 158 -21.86 0.62 27.23
CA ALA A 158 -21.97 0.55 25.77
C ALA A 158 -21.04 1.57 25.04
N PRO A 159 -20.86 2.82 25.51
CA PRO A 159 -19.93 3.76 24.88
C PRO A 159 -18.48 3.26 24.86
N GLU A 160 -17.99 2.69 25.97
CA GLU A 160 -16.64 2.14 26.10
C GLU A 160 -16.45 0.93 25.18
N TRP A 161 -17.47 0.06 25.09
CA TRP A 161 -17.45 -1.06 24.14
C TRP A 161 -17.37 -0.59 22.69
N GLN A 162 -18.20 0.38 22.30
CA GLN A 162 -18.18 0.96 20.95
C GLN A 162 -16.83 1.61 20.64
N ARG A 163 -16.24 2.35 21.59
CA ARG A 163 -14.92 2.94 21.44
C ARG A 163 -13.83 1.88 21.27
N LEU A 164 -13.90 0.79 22.02
CA LEU A 164 -12.96 -0.34 21.86
C LEU A 164 -13.06 -0.96 20.46
N MET A 165 -14.27 -1.13 19.92
CA MET A 165 -14.46 -1.66 18.57
C MET A 165 -13.97 -0.69 17.49
N ALA A 166 -14.14 0.62 17.69
CA ALA A 166 -13.55 1.62 16.80
C ALA A 166 -12.02 1.55 16.78
N LEU A 167 -11.38 1.39 17.95
CA LEU A 167 -9.93 1.18 18.03
C LEU A 167 -9.47 -0.13 17.38
N ARG A 168 -10.30 -1.18 17.40
CA ARG A 168 -10.02 -2.42 16.67
C ARG A 168 -9.92 -2.17 15.17
N ASP A 169 -10.88 -1.43 14.63
CA ASP A 169 -10.96 -1.15 13.20
C ASP A 169 -9.81 -0.23 12.77
N GLU A 170 -9.46 0.74 13.62
CA GLU A 170 -8.27 1.59 13.42
C GLU A 170 -6.97 0.77 13.45
N TYR A 171 -6.82 -0.15 14.41
CA TYR A 171 -5.66 -1.04 14.47
C TYR A 171 -5.51 -1.86 13.19
N ASN A 172 -6.61 -2.45 12.70
CA ASN A 172 -6.61 -3.22 11.46
C ASN A 172 -6.18 -2.36 10.28
N ALA A 173 -6.69 -1.12 10.17
CA ALA A 173 -6.30 -0.19 9.13
C ALA A 173 -4.80 0.15 9.15
N LEU A 174 -4.22 0.36 10.34
CA LEU A 174 -2.77 0.60 10.49
C LEU A 174 -1.93 -0.64 10.18
N ALA A 175 -2.40 -1.82 10.59
CA ALA A 175 -1.74 -3.10 10.29
C ALA A 175 -1.75 -3.39 8.78
N ASP A 176 -2.86 -3.11 8.09
CA ASP A 176 -3.00 -3.23 6.65
C ASP A 176 -2.13 -2.21 5.92
N LEU A 177 -2.09 -0.95 6.39
CA LEU A 177 -1.19 0.08 5.86
C LEU A 177 0.28 -0.38 5.94
N ARG A 178 0.73 -0.86 7.11
CA ARG A 178 2.08 -1.41 7.28
C ARG A 178 2.34 -2.57 6.31
N THR A 179 1.37 -3.46 6.13
CA THR A 179 1.48 -4.61 5.23
C THR A 179 1.62 -4.17 3.78
N HIS A 180 0.80 -3.22 3.32
CA HIS A 180 0.88 -2.69 1.97
C HIS A 180 2.17 -1.90 1.72
N LEU A 181 2.63 -1.10 2.68
CA LEU A 181 3.91 -0.40 2.58
C LEU A 181 5.07 -1.39 2.39
N ARG A 182 5.04 -2.54 3.07
CA ARG A 182 6.03 -3.61 2.88
C ARG A 182 5.89 -4.30 1.51
N SER A 183 4.66 -4.58 1.06
CA SER A 183 4.45 -5.27 -0.21
C SER A 183 4.93 -4.46 -1.42
N PHE A 184 4.87 -3.12 -1.33
CA PHE A 184 5.43 -2.21 -2.33
C PHE A 184 6.92 -1.88 -2.11
N GLY A 185 7.58 -2.48 -1.12
CA GLY A 185 8.99 -2.21 -0.82
C GLY A 185 9.27 -0.79 -0.33
N LEU A 186 8.26 -0.09 0.19
CA LEU A 186 8.35 1.30 0.64
C LEU A 186 8.94 1.44 2.06
N ILE A 187 8.87 0.37 2.85
CA ILE A 187 9.48 0.26 4.18
C ILE A 187 10.15 -1.11 4.34
N ALA A 188 10.96 -1.26 5.38
CA ALA A 188 11.63 -2.53 5.69
C ALA A 188 10.63 -3.68 5.89
N ALA A 189 10.93 -4.80 5.24
CA ALA A 189 10.15 -6.03 5.30
C ALA A 189 11.05 -7.22 5.68
N PRO A 190 10.48 -8.26 6.32
CA PRO A 190 11.21 -9.51 6.56
C PRO A 190 11.59 -10.18 5.24
N ALA A 191 12.76 -10.80 5.20
CA ALA A 191 13.28 -11.49 4.01
C ALA A 191 13.96 -12.82 4.37
N GLY A 192 13.69 -13.87 3.59
CA GLY A 192 14.26 -15.20 3.80
C GLY A 192 13.96 -15.75 5.19
N TYR A 193 15.02 -16.13 5.92
CA TYR A 193 14.92 -16.66 7.29
C TYR A 193 14.77 -15.58 8.38
N ASN A 194 14.82 -14.29 8.01
CA ASN A 194 14.67 -13.17 8.93
C ASN A 194 13.19 -12.79 9.11
N THR A 195 12.40 -13.70 9.69
CA THR A 195 10.96 -13.56 9.94
C THR A 195 10.65 -13.80 11.41
N GLY A 196 9.55 -13.23 11.94
CA GLY A 196 9.08 -13.53 13.30
C GLY A 196 8.23 -12.42 13.92
N TRP A 197 7.86 -12.60 15.19
CA TRP A 197 7.03 -11.64 15.93
C TRP A 197 7.69 -10.26 16.05
N HIS A 198 9.02 -10.22 16.16
CA HIS A 198 9.85 -9.02 16.30
C HIS A 198 9.80 -8.10 15.08
N TRP A 199 9.15 -8.48 13.98
CA TRP A 199 8.86 -7.58 12.87
C TRP A 199 7.60 -6.75 13.07
N ASN A 200 6.76 -7.12 14.03
CA ASN A 200 5.43 -6.56 14.20
C ASN A 200 5.16 -6.08 15.62
N TYR A 201 5.88 -6.61 16.61
CA TYR A 201 5.67 -6.40 18.04
C TYR A 201 6.99 -6.19 18.76
N ARG A 202 6.98 -5.36 19.82
CA ARG A 202 8.17 -5.14 20.67
C ARG A 202 8.32 -6.17 21.78
N HIS A 203 7.25 -6.89 22.11
CA HIS A 203 7.28 -7.96 23.11
C HIS A 203 7.01 -9.33 22.48
N GLU A 204 7.58 -10.36 23.11
CA GLU A 204 7.49 -11.73 22.63
C GLU A 204 6.05 -12.26 22.70
N THR A 205 5.60 -12.84 21.59
CA THR A 205 4.28 -13.43 21.50
C THR A 205 4.26 -14.81 22.16
N GLU A 206 3.67 -14.93 23.34
CA GLU A 206 3.36 -16.24 23.93
C GLU A 206 2.35 -16.99 23.04
N VAL A 207 2.80 -18.05 22.37
CA VAL A 207 2.02 -18.80 21.37
C VAL A 207 0.68 -19.30 21.93
N GLY A 208 0.66 -19.73 23.20
CA GLY A 208 -0.56 -20.18 23.87
C GLY A 208 -1.58 -19.06 24.08
N ALA A 209 -1.14 -17.88 24.52
CA ALA A 209 -2.01 -16.73 24.75
C ALA A 209 -2.58 -16.19 23.44
N ALA A 210 -1.77 -16.13 22.37
CA ALA A 210 -2.20 -15.71 21.04
C ALA A 210 -3.31 -16.62 20.50
N LYS A 211 -3.13 -17.94 20.62
CA LYS A 211 -4.11 -18.94 20.17
C LYS A 211 -5.43 -18.81 20.93
N LEU A 212 -5.37 -18.72 22.26
CA LEU A 212 -6.57 -18.55 23.09
C LEU A 212 -7.34 -17.27 22.76
N ALA A 213 -6.64 -16.16 22.50
CA ALA A 213 -7.27 -14.90 22.10
C ALA A 213 -7.94 -15.00 20.72
N GLN A 214 -7.31 -15.73 19.79
CA GLN A 214 -7.86 -15.99 18.45
C GLN A 214 -9.12 -16.85 18.50
N GLU A 215 -9.15 -17.89 19.34
CA GLU A 215 -10.30 -18.78 19.51
C GLU A 215 -11.53 -18.06 20.08
N ARG A 216 -11.34 -16.98 20.85
CA ARG A 216 -12.42 -16.18 21.44
C ARG A 216 -12.98 -15.11 20.50
N LYS A 217 -12.31 -14.84 19.38
CA LYS A 217 -12.62 -13.72 18.46
C LYS A 217 -14.08 -13.67 18.02
N THR A 218 -14.73 -14.81 17.80
CA THR A 218 -16.14 -14.84 17.38
C THR A 218 -17.11 -14.56 18.53
N THR A 219 -16.70 -14.85 19.77
CA THR A 219 -17.56 -14.76 20.96
C THR A 219 -17.50 -13.37 21.60
N ASP A 220 -16.34 -12.73 21.58
CA ASP A 220 -16.11 -11.41 22.19
C ASP A 220 -15.85 -10.30 21.16
N GLU A 221 -16.23 -10.55 19.91
CA GLU A 221 -15.98 -9.68 18.74
C GLU A 221 -14.49 -9.31 18.57
N GLY A 222 -13.57 -10.13 19.05
CA GLY A 222 -12.13 -9.90 18.93
C GLY A 222 -11.56 -8.97 19.99
N ARG A 223 -12.32 -8.64 21.04
CA ARG A 223 -11.85 -7.87 22.20
C ARG A 223 -10.58 -8.47 22.80
N ALA A 224 -10.57 -9.75 23.16
CA ALA A 224 -9.41 -10.38 23.80
C ALA A 224 -8.19 -10.36 22.89
N LEU A 225 -8.38 -10.52 21.58
CA LEU A 225 -7.32 -10.44 20.59
C LEU A 225 -6.73 -9.02 20.53
N LEU A 226 -7.56 -7.98 20.48
CA LEU A 226 -7.11 -6.60 20.47
C LEU A 226 -6.33 -6.23 21.74
N ILE A 227 -6.85 -6.62 22.92
CA ILE A 227 -6.17 -6.40 24.20
C ILE A 227 -4.83 -7.14 24.23
N TRP A 228 -4.79 -8.39 23.77
CA TRP A 228 -3.56 -9.16 23.69
C TRP A 228 -2.56 -8.46 22.78
N VAL A 229 -2.97 -8.04 21.59
CA VAL A 229 -2.14 -7.28 20.64
C VAL A 229 -1.58 -6.01 21.29
N ALA A 230 -2.41 -5.20 21.94
CA ALA A 230 -1.98 -3.96 22.59
C ALA A 230 -0.88 -4.20 23.64
N LYS A 231 -0.98 -5.30 24.42
CA LYS A 231 0.06 -5.71 25.38
C LYS A 231 1.38 -6.07 24.70
N GLN A 232 1.35 -6.58 23.47
CA GLN A 232 2.56 -6.89 22.71
C GLN A 232 3.26 -5.66 22.13
N ARG A 233 2.66 -4.46 22.26
CA ARG A 233 3.18 -3.20 21.75
C ARG A 233 3.52 -3.30 20.25
N PRO A 234 2.50 -3.35 19.37
CA PRO A 234 2.72 -3.34 17.93
C PRO A 234 3.58 -2.16 17.53
N TYR A 235 4.43 -2.36 16.54
CA TYR A 235 5.31 -1.31 16.04
C TYR A 235 5.69 -1.55 14.58
N CYS A 236 6.45 -0.60 14.02
CA CYS A 236 6.95 -0.69 12.67
C CYS A 236 8.45 -0.38 12.65
N PRO A 237 9.34 -1.40 12.61
CA PRO A 237 10.78 -1.17 12.55
C PRO A 237 11.15 -0.40 11.29
N ALA A 238 12.00 0.62 11.43
CA ALA A 238 12.51 1.42 10.32
C ALA A 238 13.51 0.63 9.45
N ALA A 239 14.21 -0.33 10.05
CA ALA A 239 15.20 -1.17 9.38
C ALA A 239 15.26 -2.58 9.96
N SER A 240 15.86 -3.52 9.21
CA SER A 240 16.11 -4.89 9.67
C SER A 240 16.94 -4.95 10.96
N ALA A 241 17.84 -3.99 11.17
CA ALA A 241 18.68 -3.92 12.37
C ALA A 241 17.86 -3.67 13.63
N GLU A 242 16.82 -2.83 13.54
CA GLU A 242 15.92 -2.54 14.65
C GLU A 242 15.10 -3.78 15.03
N ALA A 243 14.55 -4.48 14.04
CA ALA A 243 13.83 -5.73 14.26
C ALA A 243 14.72 -6.81 14.94
N LYS A 244 15.98 -6.90 14.53
CA LYS A 244 16.97 -7.80 15.16
C LYS A 244 17.27 -7.40 16.61
N ALA A 245 17.48 -6.11 16.87
CA ALA A 245 17.72 -5.61 18.22
C ALA A 245 16.54 -5.92 19.16
N THR A 246 15.31 -5.85 18.67
CA THR A 246 14.11 -6.26 19.43
C THR A 246 14.13 -7.76 19.77
N LEU A 247 14.50 -8.62 18.82
CA LEU A 247 14.64 -10.05 19.06
C LEU A 247 15.73 -10.35 20.10
N GLU A 248 16.89 -9.68 20.00
CA GLU A 248 18.02 -9.85 20.92
C GLU A 248 17.65 -9.41 22.33
N ALA A 249 17.03 -8.24 22.49
CA ALA A 249 16.57 -7.72 23.78
C ALA A 249 15.61 -8.69 24.49
N ALA A 250 14.69 -9.32 23.75
CA ALA A 250 13.79 -10.32 24.32
C ALA A 250 14.52 -11.59 24.76
N ARG A 251 15.53 -12.04 24.02
CA ARG A 251 16.34 -13.21 24.41
C ARG A 251 17.14 -12.96 25.69
N THR A 252 17.82 -11.82 25.79
CA THR A 252 18.57 -11.46 27.01
C THR A 252 17.66 -11.43 28.25
N SER A 253 16.47 -10.85 28.12
CA SER A 253 15.50 -10.81 29.23
C SER A 253 15.08 -12.20 29.72
N VAL A 254 15.06 -13.22 28.86
CA VAL A 254 14.72 -14.60 29.25
C VAL A 254 15.90 -15.29 29.94
N GLU A 255 17.13 -15.00 29.51
CA GLU A 255 18.34 -15.54 30.13
C GLU A 255 18.54 -14.98 31.54
N ASP A 256 18.31 -13.69 31.75
CA ASP A 256 18.41 -13.04 33.06
C ASP A 256 17.39 -13.54 34.10
N VAL A 257 16.21 -14.00 33.66
CA VAL A 257 15.18 -14.59 34.54
C VAL A 257 15.52 -16.04 34.93
N ARG A 258 16.39 -16.71 34.17
CA ARG A 258 16.78 -18.11 34.40
C ARG A 258 18.08 -18.27 35.19
N ALA A 259 18.89 -17.22 35.30
CA ALA A 259 20.12 -17.18 36.08
C ALA A 259 19.86 -16.91 37.57
#